data_AF-A0A6T9IV89-F1
#
_entry.id   AF-A0A6T9IV89-F1
#
_cell.length_a   1.000
_cell.length_b   1.000
_cell.length_c   1.000
_cell.angle_alpha   90.00
_cell.angle_beta   90.00
_cell.angle_gamma   90.00
#
_symmetry.space_group_name_H-M   'P 1'
#
loop_
_entity.id
_entity.type
_entity.pdbx_description
1 polymer ?
#
loop_
_entity_poly.entity_id
_entity_poly.type
_entity_poly.pdbx_seq_one_letter_code
_entity_poly.pdbx_strand_id
1 'polypeptide(L)'
;PAMMQQMMPAQGMDMGGDMSASPEAAQSVAAKPKGLDPAFVRKQLMTFVKDVMATDDELELDSPFMEAGMDSLSSVSLMSMVAKEFQMALSPSLVFDFPTVRALEDHLVEESKNM
;
A
#
# COMPACT_ATOMS: atom_id res chain seq x y z
N PRO A 1 32.54 -24.39 43.52
CA PRO A 1 31.17 -24.13 42.99
C PRO A 1 31.20 -22.87 42.09
N ALA A 2 31.31 -22.97 40.77
CA ALA A 2 30.29 -23.44 39.81
C ALA A 2 28.96 -22.68 39.94
N MET A 3 28.30 -22.20 38.89
CA MET A 3 28.54 -21.99 37.46
C MET A 3 27.25 -21.24 37.01
N MET A 4 27.38 -20.35 36.02
CA MET A 4 26.42 -20.12 34.93
C MET A 4 24.89 -20.21 35.15
N GLN A 5 24.24 -19.14 34.65
CA GLN A 5 23.05 -19.19 33.78
C GLN A 5 21.69 -19.44 34.44
N GLN A 6 20.85 -18.40 34.45
CA GLN A 6 19.56 -18.39 33.72
C GLN A 6 19.03 -16.94 33.70
N MET A 7 19.32 -16.16 32.65
CA MET A 7 18.38 -15.80 31.55
C MET A 7 17.15 -15.02 32.03
N MET A 8 17.13 -13.68 31.95
CA MET A 8 16.77 -12.82 30.79
C MET A 8 15.30 -12.32 30.84
N PRO A 9 14.97 -11.18 30.16
CA PRO A 9 14.16 -10.09 30.69
C PRO A 9 12.81 -9.90 29.98
N ALA A 10 11.94 -9.04 30.52
CA ALA A 10 10.92 -8.34 29.72
C ALA A 10 10.76 -6.91 30.26
N GLN A 11 11.67 -6.05 29.82
CA GLN A 11 11.58 -4.61 29.94
C GLN A 11 10.46 -4.15 29.00
N GLY A 12 9.23 -4.11 29.52
CA GLY A 12 8.10 -3.46 28.87
C GLY A 12 8.06 -2.02 29.34
N MET A 13 8.54 -1.11 28.50
CA MET A 13 8.12 0.30 28.35
C MET A 13 9.23 1.04 27.61
N ASP A 14 8.80 2.04 26.83
CA ASP A 14 9.57 2.96 25.97
C ASP A 14 9.44 2.53 24.48
N MET A 15 8.91 3.34 23.55
CA MET A 15 8.97 4.79 23.42
C MET A 15 7.98 5.27 22.33
N GLY A 16 7.50 6.52 22.45
CA GLY A 16 7.14 7.44 21.35
C GLY A 16 6.07 6.99 20.33
N GLY A 17 4.93 7.66 20.15
CA GLY A 17 4.81 9.11 20.05
C GLY A 17 5.47 9.64 18.78
N ASP A 18 4.99 9.24 17.60
CA ASP A 18 5.03 9.98 16.32
C ASP A 18 4.16 9.18 15.31
N MET A 19 2.91 9.53 15.01
CA MET A 19 2.54 10.61 14.08
C MET A 19 3.45 10.72 12.84
N SER A 20 3.62 9.62 12.10
CA SER A 20 3.84 9.72 10.65
C SER A 20 2.59 9.27 9.90
N ALA A 21 1.48 9.95 10.18
CA ALA A 21 0.60 10.33 9.09
C ALA A 21 1.33 11.46 8.35
N SER A 22 2.20 11.11 7.39
CA SER A 22 2.65 12.10 6.42
C SER A 22 1.43 12.56 5.63
N PRO A 23 1.01 13.83 5.76
CA PRO A 23 0.01 14.39 4.89
C PRO A 23 0.74 14.85 3.64
N GLU A 24 1.05 13.93 2.72
CA GLU A 24 1.30 14.29 1.33
C GLU A 24 0.04 14.01 0.50
N ALA A 25 -1.09 14.50 1.00
CA ALA A 25 -2.22 14.78 0.16
C ALA A 25 -1.90 16.04 -0.67
N ALA A 26 -1.93 15.84 -1.98
CA ALA A 26 -2.39 16.81 -3.00
C ALA A 26 -1.39 17.86 -3.49
N GLN A 27 -0.67 17.50 -4.55
CA GLN A 27 -0.52 18.40 -5.72
C GLN A 27 -0.82 17.57 -6.98
N SER A 28 -2.10 17.37 -7.32
CA SER A 28 -2.79 18.16 -8.36
C SER A 28 -1.96 18.37 -9.62
N VAL A 29 -2.17 17.52 -10.63
CA VAL A 29 -2.40 18.01 -12.00
C VAL A 29 -3.44 17.13 -12.69
N ALA A 30 -4.63 17.69 -12.90
CA ALA A 30 -5.59 17.22 -13.89
C ALA A 30 -4.98 17.38 -15.30
N ALA A 31 -4.03 16.51 -15.64
CA ALA A 31 -3.47 16.40 -16.97
C ALA A 31 -4.36 15.44 -17.77
N LYS A 32 -5.15 16.01 -18.68
CA LYS A 32 -5.86 15.35 -19.79
C LYS A 32 -5.12 14.07 -20.23
N PRO A 33 -5.67 12.85 -20.06
CA PRO A 33 -4.83 11.66 -20.00
C PRO A 33 -4.26 11.30 -21.37
N LYS A 34 -2.92 11.23 -21.42
CA LYS A 34 -2.16 10.37 -22.35
C LYS A 34 -1.84 9.00 -21.72
N GLY A 35 -2.32 8.73 -20.50
CA GLY A 35 -2.10 7.51 -19.74
C GLY A 35 -3.40 6.75 -19.43
N LEU A 36 -3.32 5.76 -18.54
CA LEU A 36 -4.46 4.96 -18.10
C LEU A 36 -5.57 5.82 -17.48
N ASP A 37 -6.82 5.36 -17.63
CA ASP A 37 -7.95 6.06 -17.06
C ASP A 37 -7.98 5.88 -15.53
N PRO A 38 -7.99 6.98 -14.75
CA PRO A 38 -8.00 6.91 -13.28
C PRO A 38 -9.22 6.14 -12.73
N ALA A 39 -10.37 6.24 -13.40
CA ALA A 39 -11.57 5.51 -12.99
C ALA A 39 -11.47 4.01 -13.19
N PHE A 40 -10.83 3.60 -14.26
CA PHE A 40 -10.52 2.21 -14.52
C PHE A 40 -9.52 1.67 -13.48
N VAL A 41 -8.43 2.40 -13.24
CA VAL A 41 -7.38 1.99 -12.31
C VAL A 41 -7.92 1.81 -10.88
N ARG A 42 -8.68 2.78 -10.34
CA ARG A 42 -9.26 2.65 -9.00
C ARG A 42 -10.19 1.45 -8.86
N LYS A 43 -11.03 1.21 -9.88
CA LYS A 43 -11.99 0.11 -9.85
C LYS A 43 -11.25 -1.23 -9.83
N GLN A 44 -10.19 -1.33 -10.62
CA GLN A 44 -9.37 -2.52 -10.72
C GLN A 44 -8.58 -2.77 -9.42
N LEU A 45 -8.02 -1.72 -8.82
CA LEU A 45 -7.42 -1.75 -7.50
C LEU A 45 -8.37 -2.29 -6.44
N MET A 46 -9.56 -1.71 -6.32
CA MET A 46 -10.58 -2.19 -5.38
C MET A 46 -10.92 -3.66 -5.60
N THR A 47 -11.04 -4.07 -6.87
CA THR A 47 -11.31 -5.49 -7.22
C THR A 47 -10.18 -6.40 -6.74
N PHE A 48 -8.93 -6.03 -7.00
CA PHE A 48 -7.78 -6.81 -6.57
C PHE A 48 -7.64 -6.85 -5.06
N VAL A 49 -7.88 -5.75 -4.36
CA VAL A 49 -7.81 -5.74 -2.90
C VAL A 49 -8.86 -6.69 -2.31
N LYS A 50 -10.10 -6.67 -2.83
CA LYS A 50 -11.14 -7.63 -2.42
C LYS A 50 -10.75 -9.08 -2.70
N ASP A 51 -10.14 -9.35 -3.85
CA ASP A 51 -9.67 -10.69 -4.23
C ASP A 51 -8.57 -11.21 -3.29
N VAL A 52 -7.54 -10.38 -3.01
CA VAL A 52 -6.43 -10.77 -2.13
C VAL A 52 -6.87 -10.92 -0.68
N MET A 53 -7.65 -9.96 -0.18
CA MET A 53 -8.06 -9.93 1.23
C MET A 53 -9.27 -10.82 1.51
N ALA A 54 -9.86 -11.42 0.46
CA ALA A 54 -11.09 -12.20 0.53
C ALA A 54 -12.19 -11.49 1.34
N THR A 55 -12.29 -10.16 1.17
CA THR A 55 -13.25 -9.31 1.86
C THR A 55 -14.18 -8.62 0.86
N ASP A 56 -15.43 -8.40 1.27
CA ASP A 56 -16.37 -7.60 0.47
C ASP A 56 -16.44 -6.14 0.92
N ASP A 57 -15.69 -5.78 1.97
CA ASP A 57 -15.69 -4.43 2.54
C ASP A 57 -15.32 -3.36 1.50
N GLU A 58 -16.02 -2.23 1.54
CA GLU A 58 -15.72 -1.08 0.71
C GLU A 58 -14.60 -0.28 1.38
N LEU A 59 -13.40 -0.36 0.82
CA LEU A 59 -12.27 0.42 1.31
C LEU A 59 -12.40 1.88 0.89
N GLU A 60 -12.20 2.79 1.84
CA GLU A 60 -12.12 4.21 1.53
C GLU A 60 -10.84 4.51 0.72
N LEU A 61 -10.96 5.40 -0.27
CA LEU A 61 -9.85 5.73 -1.18
C LEU A 61 -8.64 6.34 -0.47
N ASP A 62 -8.90 7.03 0.63
CA ASP A 62 -7.93 7.69 1.50
C ASP A 62 -7.54 6.83 2.70
N SER A 63 -8.15 5.65 2.89
CA SER A 63 -7.80 4.75 3.98
C SER A 63 -6.52 3.98 3.65
N PRO A 64 -5.59 3.88 4.59
CA PRO A 64 -4.44 3.02 4.45
C PRO A 64 -4.84 1.54 4.31
N PHE A 65 -4.18 0.81 3.40
CA PHE A 65 -4.38 -0.64 3.24
C PHE A 65 -4.11 -1.42 4.53
N MET A 66 -3.14 -0.96 5.32
CA MET A 66 -2.80 -1.58 6.61
C MET A 66 -3.94 -1.48 7.62
N GLU A 67 -4.71 -0.39 7.61
CA GLU A 67 -5.88 -0.23 8.47
C GLU A 67 -7.03 -1.16 8.06
N ALA A 68 -7.11 -1.51 6.78
CA ALA A 68 -8.03 -2.53 6.28
C ALA A 68 -7.62 -3.97 6.66
N GLY A 69 -6.43 -4.16 7.24
CA GLY A 69 -5.88 -5.47 7.58
C GLY A 69 -4.98 -6.06 6.49
N MET A 70 -4.49 -5.26 5.54
CA MET A 70 -3.51 -5.71 4.57
C MET A 70 -2.17 -6.01 5.26
N ASP A 71 -1.52 -7.07 4.84
CA ASP A 71 -0.24 -7.55 5.35
C ASP A 71 0.81 -7.61 4.23
N SER A 72 2.05 -7.98 4.56
CA SER A 72 3.15 -8.03 3.60
C SER A 72 2.92 -9.01 2.43
N LEU A 73 2.29 -10.16 2.68
CA LEU A 73 2.02 -11.16 1.64
C LEU A 73 0.90 -10.69 0.70
N SER A 74 -0.16 -10.13 1.28
CA SER A 74 -1.27 -9.56 0.51
C SER A 74 -0.84 -8.33 -0.29
N SER A 75 0.05 -7.49 0.25
CA SER A 75 0.67 -6.36 -0.46
C SER A 75 1.45 -6.79 -1.71
N VAL A 76 2.30 -7.82 -1.59
CA VAL A 76 3.06 -8.38 -2.71
C VAL A 76 2.13 -8.98 -3.77
N SER A 77 1.07 -9.66 -3.32
CA SER A 77 0.09 -10.30 -4.22
C SER A 77 -0.70 -9.26 -5.01
N LEU A 78 -1.18 -8.20 -4.34
CA LEU A 78 -1.83 -7.05 -4.96
C LEU A 78 -0.93 -6.44 -6.03
N MET A 79 0.32 -6.12 -5.68
CA MET A 79 1.28 -5.52 -6.59
C MET A 79 1.59 -6.42 -7.78
N SER A 80 1.70 -7.73 -7.58
CA SER A 80 1.90 -8.69 -8.65
C SER A 80 0.71 -8.72 -9.63
N MET A 81 -0.53 -8.63 -9.14
CA MET A 81 -1.71 -8.57 -9.99
C MET A 81 -1.81 -7.26 -10.76
N VAL A 82 -1.55 -6.12 -10.09
CA VAL A 82 -1.51 -4.79 -10.73
C VAL A 82 -0.44 -4.78 -11.82
N ALA A 83 0.79 -5.21 -11.51
CA ALA A 83 1.89 -5.31 -12.47
C ALA A 83 1.51 -6.17 -13.69
N LYS A 84 0.82 -7.29 -13.48
CA LYS A 84 0.39 -8.19 -14.54
C LYS A 84 -0.72 -7.61 -15.41
N GLU A 85 -1.73 -6.98 -14.80
CA GLU A 85 -2.89 -6.40 -15.50
C GLU A 85 -2.47 -5.20 -16.36
N PHE A 86 -1.69 -4.29 -15.79
CA PHE A 86 -1.22 -3.10 -16.50
C PHE A 86 0.05 -3.33 -17.31
N GLN A 87 0.60 -4.55 -17.29
CA GLN A 87 1.87 -4.94 -17.93
C GLN A 87 3.04 -4.04 -17.53
N MET A 88 3.07 -3.64 -16.26
CA MET A 88 4.07 -2.75 -15.67
C MET A 88 5.01 -3.51 -14.73
N ALA A 89 6.25 -3.05 -14.62
CA ALA A 89 7.21 -3.58 -13.65
C ALA A 89 7.15 -2.78 -12.35
N LEU A 90 6.27 -3.18 -11.43
CA LEU A 90 6.04 -2.48 -10.16
C LEU A 90 6.76 -3.16 -9.00
N SER A 91 7.33 -2.36 -8.11
CA SER A 91 7.94 -2.88 -6.88
C SER A 91 6.89 -3.10 -5.81
N PRO A 92 6.93 -4.23 -5.06
CA PRO A 92 5.96 -4.49 -4.00
C PRO A 92 6.04 -3.47 -2.85
N SER A 93 7.18 -2.79 -2.71
CA SER A 93 7.40 -1.72 -1.74
C SER A 93 6.50 -0.50 -1.97
N LEU A 94 5.91 -0.33 -3.16
CA LEU A 94 5.04 0.80 -3.49
C LEU A 94 3.77 0.82 -2.65
N VAL A 95 3.30 -0.31 -2.13
CA VAL A 95 2.16 -0.34 -1.17
C VAL A 95 2.52 0.35 0.15
N PHE A 96 3.80 0.41 0.51
CA PHE A 96 4.25 1.10 1.71
C PHE A 96 4.53 2.58 1.46
N ASP A 97 4.97 2.93 0.25
CA ASP A 97 5.18 4.31 -0.18
C ASP A 97 3.85 5.03 -0.47
N PHE A 98 2.92 4.30 -1.08
CA PHE A 98 1.57 4.72 -1.42
C PHE A 98 0.55 3.84 -0.71
N PRO A 99 0.34 4.05 0.61
CA PRO A 99 -0.48 3.17 1.43
C PRO A 99 -1.98 3.29 1.18
N THR A 100 -2.43 4.11 0.23
CA THR A 100 -3.86 4.34 -0.06
C THR A 100 -4.18 4.04 -1.51
N VAL A 101 -5.44 3.70 -1.80
CA VAL A 101 -5.91 3.48 -3.17
C VAL A 101 -5.69 4.71 -4.03
N ARG A 102 -5.96 5.91 -3.50
CA ARG A 102 -5.81 7.17 -4.26
C ARG A 102 -4.36 7.47 -4.59
N ALA A 103 -3.43 7.25 -3.66
CA ALA A 103 -2.01 7.49 -3.90
C ALA A 103 -1.43 6.51 -4.92
N LEU A 104 -1.82 5.23 -4.80
CA LEU A 104 -1.38 4.19 -5.72
C LEU A 104 -1.99 4.37 -7.12
N GLU A 105 -3.26 4.76 -7.22
CA GLU A 105 -3.92 5.14 -8.48
C GLU A 105 -3.14 6.25 -9.19
N ASP A 106 -2.85 7.35 -8.49
CA ASP A 106 -2.16 8.50 -9.05
C ASP A 106 -0.77 8.09 -9.58
N HIS A 107 -0.02 7.33 -8.79
CA HIS A 107 1.29 6.82 -9.19
C HIS A 107 1.21 5.93 -10.45
N LEU A 108 0.25 5.00 -10.53
CA LEU A 108 0.07 4.15 -11.72
C LEU A 108 -0.31 4.95 -12.97
N VAL A 109 -1.16 5.95 -12.81
CA VAL A 109 -1.55 6.84 -13.92
C VAL A 109 -0.36 7.66 -14.40
N GLU A 110 0.49 8.14 -13.50
CA GLU A 110 1.74 8.84 -13.86
C GLU A 110 2.74 7.90 -14.55
N GLU A 111 3.01 6.71 -13.99
CA GLU A 111 3.92 5.72 -14.60
C GLU A 111 3.46 5.33 -16.01
N SER A 112 2.15 5.20 -16.23
CA SER A 112 1.58 4.89 -17.55
C SER A 112 1.83 5.96 -18.61
N LYS A 113 2.09 7.22 -18.22
CA LYS A 113 2.40 8.32 -19.15
C LYS A 113 3.87 8.33 -19.56
N ASN A 114 4.73 7.68 -18.77
CA ASN A 114 6.17 7.62 -18.97
C ASN A 114 6.62 6.40 -19.79
N MET A 115 5.70 5.47 -20.10
CA MET A 115 5.90 4.34 -21.01
C MET A 115 5.58 4.70 -22.45
#